data_AF-A0A4Z0R2M2-F1
#
_entry.id   AF-A0A4Z0R2M2-F1
#
_cell.length_a   1.000
_cell.length_b   1.000
_cell.length_c   1.000
_cell.angle_alpha   90.00
_cell.angle_beta   90.00
_cell.angle_gamma   90.00
#
_symmetry.space_group_name_H-M   'P 1'
#
loop_
_entity.id
_entity.type
_entity.pdbx_description
1 polymer ?
#
loop_
_entity_poly.entity_id
_entity_poly.type
_entity_poly.pdbx_seq_one_letter_code
_entity_poly.pdbx_strand_id
1 'polypeptide(L)'
;MDKTPLEAWIEKWGTNLDWEAKDKLREAVEEMVLGEPERMTVEECSNCTTEVSIPAYRASLCPECGERILPCNECEEACNWMGETGCSRFPR
;
A
#
# COMPACT_ATOMS: atom_id res chain seq x y z
N MET A 1 -25.45 10.95 -4.52
CA MET A 1 -24.04 10.49 -4.40
C MET A 1 -23.56 10.98 -3.07
N ASP A 2 -23.20 10.08 -2.17
CA ASP A 2 -22.73 10.43 -0.83
C ASP A 2 -21.31 11.01 -0.94
N LYS A 3 -21.10 12.17 -0.31
CA LYS A 3 -19.80 12.85 -0.27
C LYS A 3 -18.79 11.98 0.46
N THR A 4 -17.57 11.89 -0.06
CA THR A 4 -16.48 11.21 0.63
C THR A 4 -16.13 11.94 1.93
N PRO A 5 -15.53 11.25 2.92
CA PRO A 5 -15.09 11.87 4.17
C PRO A 5 -14.13 13.06 3.96
N LEU A 6 -13.31 13.00 2.90
CA LEU A 6 -12.38 14.08 2.54
C LEU A 6 -13.10 15.31 1.98
N GLU A 7 -14.09 15.10 1.10
CA GLU A 7 -14.90 16.20 0.55
C GLU A 7 -15.72 16.91 1.63
N ALA A 8 -16.29 16.15 2.57
CA ALA A 8 -17.01 16.70 3.72
C ALA A 8 -16.08 17.49 4.66
N TRP A 9 -14.81 17.08 4.80
CA TRP A 9 -13.82 17.79 5.61
C TRP A 9 -13.36 19.09 4.94
N ILE A 10 -13.06 19.06 3.63
CA ILE A 10 -12.66 20.23 2.85
C ILE A 10 -13.76 21.30 2.85
N GLU A 11 -15.01 20.90 2.69
CA GLU A 11 -16.15 21.83 2.73
C GLU A 11 -16.35 22.45 4.12
N LYS A 12 -16.10 21.68 5.18
CA LYS A 12 -16.29 22.13 6.56
C LYS A 12 -15.15 23.00 7.10
N TRP A 13 -13.93 22.75 6.66
CA TRP A 13 -12.72 23.34 7.27
C TRP A 13 -11.75 23.96 6.27
N GLY A 14 -11.80 23.58 4.99
CA GLY A 14 -10.78 23.94 3.99
C GLY A 14 -10.65 25.43 3.68
N THR A 15 -11.69 26.24 3.93
CA THR A 15 -11.66 27.70 3.69
C THR A 15 -11.29 28.53 4.92
N ASN A 16 -11.29 27.95 6.13
CA ASN A 16 -11.04 28.67 7.40
C ASN A 16 -9.64 28.42 7.98
N LEU A 17 -8.78 27.70 7.26
CA LEU A 17 -7.40 27.49 7.69
C LEU A 17 -6.56 28.73 7.38
N ASP A 18 -5.91 29.27 8.41
CA ASP A 18 -4.83 30.22 8.22
C ASP A 18 -3.60 29.56 7.56
N TRP A 19 -2.59 30.37 7.26
CA TRP A 19 -1.40 29.91 6.54
C TRP A 19 -0.62 28.85 7.34
N GLU A 20 -0.57 28.96 8.67
CA GLU A 20 0.15 28.03 9.55
C GLU A 20 -0.56 26.67 9.61
N ALA A 21 -1.89 26.68 9.69
CA ALA A 21 -2.69 25.46 9.70
C ALA A 21 -2.66 24.73 8.33
N LYS A 22 -2.57 25.48 7.23
CA LYS A 22 -2.36 24.91 5.89
C LYS A 22 -0.98 24.27 5.74
N ASP A 23 0.05 24.89 6.32
CA ASP A 23 1.42 24.39 6.29
C ASP A 23 1.54 23.06 7.04
N LYS A 24 1.01 23.00 8.27
CA LYS A 24 0.95 21.76 9.08
C LYS A 24 0.13 20.65 8.42
N LEU A 25 -0.97 21.00 7.75
CA LEU A 25 -1.76 20.02 7.00
C LEU A 25 -0.96 19.47 5.82
N ARG A 26 -0.24 20.33 5.09
CA ARG A 26 0.62 19.89 3.99
C ARG A 26 1.70 18.95 4.49
N GLU A 27 2.41 19.31 5.57
CA GLU A 27 3.43 18.45 6.18
C GLU A 27 2.84 17.11 6.63
N ALA A 28 1.68 17.10 7.29
CA ALA A 28 1.03 15.86 7.71
C ALA A 28 0.58 15.00 6.51
N VAL A 29 0.09 15.60 5.43
CA VAL A 29 -0.26 14.88 4.19
C VAL A 29 1.00 14.37 3.50
N GLU A 30 2.07 15.15 3.43
CA GLU A 30 3.36 14.72 2.91
C GLU A 30 3.93 13.57 3.74
N GLU A 31 3.85 13.63 5.07
CA GLU A 31 4.21 12.53 5.97
C GLU A 31 3.28 11.32 5.78
N MET A 32 1.98 11.49 5.51
CA MET A 32 1.11 10.34 5.24
C MET A 32 1.33 9.71 3.87
N VAL A 33 1.73 10.49 2.88
CA VAL A 33 1.96 10.04 1.49
C VAL A 33 3.38 9.50 1.32
N LEU A 34 4.35 10.06 2.03
CA LEU A 34 5.78 9.70 1.97
C LEU A 34 6.23 8.89 3.20
N GLY A 35 5.37 8.77 4.21
CA GLY A 35 5.64 8.07 5.46
C GLY A 35 5.66 6.58 5.25
N GLU A 36 6.87 6.07 5.36
CA GLU A 36 7.32 4.71 5.13
C GLU A 36 7.35 4.30 3.63
N PRO A 37 8.55 4.04 3.08
CA PRO A 37 8.64 3.43 1.76
C PRO A 37 7.87 2.10 1.77
N GLU A 38 7.11 1.85 0.70
CA GLU A 38 6.39 0.59 0.48
C GLU A 38 7.34 -0.59 0.78
N ARG A 39 6.99 -1.41 1.78
CA ARG A 39 7.77 -2.59 2.13
C ARG A 39 7.79 -3.54 0.93
N MET A 40 8.98 -3.98 0.53
CA MET A 40 9.19 -4.89 -0.60
C MET A 40 9.51 -6.31 -0.11
N THR A 41 9.16 -7.31 -0.90
CA THR A 41 9.53 -8.73 -0.73
C THR A 41 10.12 -9.25 -2.04
N VAL A 42 10.98 -10.27 -1.96
CA VAL A 42 11.52 -10.96 -3.14
C VAL A 42 10.76 -12.27 -3.29
N GLU A 43 10.21 -12.52 -4.47
CA GLU A 43 9.43 -13.72 -4.78
C GLU A 43 9.93 -14.32 -6.09
N GLU A 44 9.85 -15.65 -6.22
CA GLU A 44 10.10 -16.33 -7.48
C GLU A 44 8.81 -16.40 -8.33
N CYS A 45 8.92 -16.06 -9.62
CA CYS A 45 7.85 -16.24 -10.58
C CYS A 45 7.63 -17.72 -10.90
N SER A 46 6.42 -18.22 -10.67
CA SER A 46 6.07 -19.64 -10.88
C SER A 46 6.14 -20.11 -12.34
N ASN A 47 6.14 -19.19 -13.30
CA ASN A 47 6.15 -19.51 -14.72
C ASN A 47 7.56 -19.50 -15.34
N CYS A 48 8.39 -18.52 -15.00
CA CYS A 48 9.72 -18.33 -15.61
C CYS A 48 10.88 -18.36 -14.61
N THR A 49 10.60 -18.68 -13.34
CA THR A 49 11.55 -18.82 -12.22
C THR A 49 12.44 -17.59 -11.98
N THR A 50 12.02 -16.42 -12.47
CA THR A 50 12.72 -15.16 -12.23
C THR A 50 12.40 -14.65 -10.82
N GLU A 51 13.41 -14.28 -10.06
CA GLU A 51 13.24 -13.55 -8.80
C GLU A 51 12.83 -12.10 -9.07
N VAL A 52 11.76 -11.65 -8.40
CA VAL A 52 11.18 -10.33 -8.61
C VAL A 52 10.93 -9.67 -7.26
N SER A 53 11.33 -8.40 -7.13
CA SER A 53 10.99 -7.58 -5.97
C SER A 53 9.60 -6.96 -6.18
N ILE A 54 8.65 -7.30 -5.31
CA ILE A 54 7.26 -6.82 -5.37
C ILE A 54 6.82 -6.23 -4.03
N PRO A 55 5.78 -5.39 -3.98
CA PRO A 55 5.22 -4.91 -2.72
C PRO A 55 4.76 -6.05 -1.81
N ALA A 56 5.11 -5.98 -0.53
CA ALA A 56 4.80 -7.01 0.46
C ALA A 56 3.30 -7.20 0.73
N TYR A 57 2.46 -6.23 0.33
CA TYR A 57 1.03 -6.22 0.63
C TYR A 57 0.11 -6.26 -0.60
N ARG A 58 0.64 -6.40 -1.83
CA ARG A 58 -0.19 -6.50 -3.04
C ARG A 58 0.47 -7.32 -4.14
N ALA A 59 -0.37 -7.94 -4.97
CA ALA A 59 0.06 -8.64 -6.17
C ALA A 59 0.76 -7.68 -7.16
N SER A 60 1.66 -8.24 -7.95
CA SER A 60 2.35 -7.55 -9.05
C SER A 60 2.46 -8.46 -10.27
N LEU A 61 2.93 -7.93 -11.40
CA LEU A 61 3.20 -8.72 -12.61
C LEU A 61 4.70 -8.99 -12.71
N CYS A 62 5.05 -10.21 -13.11
CA CYS A 62 6.42 -10.56 -13.48
C CYS A 62 6.85 -9.69 -14.68
N PRO A 63 7.99 -8.98 -14.60
CA PRO A 63 8.45 -8.13 -15.69
C PRO A 63 8.88 -8.93 -16.93
N GLU A 64 9.26 -10.19 -16.77
CA GLU A 64 9.77 -11.03 -17.86
C GLU A 64 8.65 -11.73 -18.66
N CYS A 65 7.61 -12.24 -17.98
CA CYS A 65 6.56 -13.03 -18.63
C CYS A 65 5.14 -12.51 -18.42
N GLY A 66 4.95 -11.45 -17.62
CA GLY A 66 3.64 -10.88 -17.32
C GLY A 66 2.76 -11.71 -16.39
N GLU A 67 3.26 -12.82 -15.85
CA GLU A 67 2.53 -13.67 -14.90
C GLU A 67 2.23 -12.92 -13.60
N ARG A 68 1.08 -13.21 -12.97
CA ARG A 68 0.71 -12.54 -11.73
C ARG A 68 1.44 -13.19 -10.55
N ILE A 69 2.24 -12.40 -9.84
CA ILE A 69 2.97 -12.81 -8.64
C ILE A 69 2.23 -12.28 -7.40
N LEU A 70 2.01 -13.17 -6.44
CA LEU A 70 1.49 -12.83 -5.12
C LEU A 70 2.65 -12.75 -4.13
N PRO A 71 2.64 -11.78 -3.20
CA PRO A 71 3.55 -11.83 -2.07
C PRO A 71 3.26 -13.11 -1.25
N CYS A 72 4.32 -13.75 -0.71
CA CYS A 72 4.27 -14.97 0.10
C CYS A 72 4.11 -16.30 -0.66
N ASN A 73 4.75 -16.48 -1.82
CA ASN A 73 4.77 -17.78 -2.49
C ASN A 73 5.51 -18.87 -1.66
N GLU A 74 6.44 -18.49 -0.78
CA GLU A 74 7.20 -19.42 0.10
C GLU A 74 6.52 -19.75 1.44
N CYS A 75 5.25 -19.38 1.66
CA CYS A 75 4.55 -19.80 2.89
C CYS A 75 4.14 -21.28 2.82
N GLU A 76 5.09 -22.18 3.06
CA GLU A 76 4.91 -23.65 2.99
C GLU A 76 3.83 -24.22 3.91
N GLU A 77 3.37 -23.50 4.97
CA GLU A 77 2.42 -24.10 5.93
C GLU A 77 1.06 -23.39 6.11
N ALA A 78 0.89 -22.13 5.72
CA ALA A 78 -0.44 -21.49 5.63
C ALA A 78 -0.28 -20.03 5.18
N CYS A 79 -0.60 -19.74 3.92
CA CYS A 79 -0.88 -18.37 3.51
C CYS A 79 -2.23 -17.93 4.09
N ASN A 80 -2.24 -17.46 5.34
CA ASN A 80 -3.42 -16.83 5.94
C ASN A 80 -3.45 -15.35 5.54
N TRP A 81 -3.68 -15.10 4.24
CA TRP A 81 -3.97 -13.76 3.76
C TRP A 81 -5.39 -13.37 4.19
N MET A 82 -5.49 -12.74 5.36
CA MET A 82 -6.74 -12.12 5.77
C MET A 82 -6.77 -10.70 5.18
N GLY A 83 -7.79 -10.40 4.35
CA GLY A 83 -7.90 -9.11 3.65
C GLY A 83 -7.88 -7.87 4.56
N GLU A 84 -8.14 -8.06 5.86
CA GLU A 84 -8.08 -7.02 6.89
C GLU A 84 -6.67 -6.84 7.50
N THR A 85 -5.86 -7.89 7.63
CA THR A 85 -4.57 -7.87 8.37
C THR A 85 -3.33 -8.13 7.53
N GLY A 86 -3.48 -8.52 6.25
CA GLY A 86 -2.36 -8.99 5.43
C GLY A 86 -1.87 -10.38 5.86
N CYS A 87 -0.72 -10.80 5.34
CA CYS A 87 -0.09 -12.06 5.72
C CYS A 87 0.36 -12.00 7.19
N SER A 88 0.14 -13.07 7.97
CA SER A 88 0.52 -13.16 9.39
C SER A 88 2.03 -12.98 9.66
N ARG A 89 2.88 -13.19 8.65
CA ARG A 89 4.32 -12.94 8.73
C ARG A 89 4.70 -11.47 8.52
N PHE A 90 3.80 -10.68 7.94
CA PHE A 90 3.93 -9.25 7.70
C PHE A 90 2.63 -8.54 8.11
N PRO A 91 2.28 -8.51 9.41
CA PRO A 91 1.09 -7.83 9.87
C PRO A 91 1.20 -6.32 9.56
N ARG A 92 0.05 -5.74 9.21
CA ARG A 92 -0.12 -4.28 9.05
C ARG A 92 0.34 -3.49 10.27
#